data_AF-A0A2V6EHJ8-F1
#
_entry.id   AF-A0A2V6EHJ8-F1
#
_cell.length_a   1.000
_cell.length_b   1.000
_cell.length_c   1.000
_cell.angle_alpha   90.00
_cell.angle_beta   90.00
_cell.angle_gamma   90.00
#
_symmetry.space_group_name_H-M   'P 1'
#
loop_
_entity.id
_entity.type
_entity.pdbx_description
1 polymer ?
#
loop_
_entity_poly.entity_id
_entity_poly.type
_entity_poly.pdbx_seq_one_letter_code
_entity_poly.pdbx_strand_id
1 'polypeptide(L)'
;MSKGFFYAHIGWLLFKLRNDQPYDNVADLQKDKLVCWQDRHVQWIAVIVGFILPALLGFLWNGWTGAFGAFLITRVARIVVLQHGTFLINSACHTIGRQPYSTKCSARDSFFLALLTLGEGYHNYHHEFQYDYRNGVKPWQMDPTKWVIWMLSKLRLVRGLRRASADKIRSAQRDIGERAASALAECSLVA
;
A
#
# COMPACT_ATOMS: atom_id res chain seq x y z
N MET A 1 -6.75 -7.45 -13.33
CA MET A 1 -7.82 -7.68 -12.34
C MET A 1 -8.85 -8.65 -12.91
N SER A 2 -8.65 -9.97 -12.72
CA SER A 2 -9.39 -11.02 -13.44
C SER A 2 -10.73 -11.42 -12.80
N LYS A 3 -10.88 -11.24 -11.48
CA LYS A 3 -12.08 -11.64 -10.71
C LYS A 3 -13.02 -10.48 -10.34
N GLY A 4 -12.80 -9.30 -10.92
CA GLY A 4 -13.61 -8.10 -10.69
C GLY A 4 -13.26 -7.31 -9.43
N PHE A 5 -13.85 -6.11 -9.32
CA PHE A 5 -13.55 -5.13 -8.26
C PHE A 5 -13.91 -5.64 -6.87
N PHE A 6 -15.11 -6.20 -6.68
CA PHE A 6 -15.57 -6.67 -5.37
C PHE A 6 -14.67 -7.75 -4.79
N TYR A 7 -14.27 -8.72 -5.63
CA TYR A 7 -13.36 -9.78 -5.23
C TYR A 7 -11.99 -9.21 -4.84
N ALA A 8 -11.44 -8.28 -5.62
CA ALA A 8 -10.17 -7.62 -5.32
C ALA A 8 -10.22 -6.76 -4.05
N HIS A 9 -11.37 -6.13 -3.77
CA HIS A 9 -11.54 -5.29 -2.59
C HIS A 9 -11.64 -6.12 -1.31
N ILE A 10 -12.64 -7.01 -1.21
CA ILE A 10 -12.90 -7.76 0.03
C ILE A 10 -13.23 -9.24 -0.21
N GLY A 11 -13.75 -9.59 -1.40
CA GLY A 11 -14.23 -10.96 -1.65
C GLY A 11 -13.14 -12.02 -1.53
N TRP A 12 -11.87 -11.71 -1.80
CA TRP A 12 -10.77 -12.65 -1.58
C TRP A 12 -10.65 -13.10 -0.12
N LEU A 13 -10.94 -12.22 0.85
CA LEU A 13 -10.92 -12.57 2.26
C LEU A 13 -12.14 -13.41 2.66
N LEU A 14 -13.30 -13.11 2.07
CA LEU A 14 -14.56 -13.81 2.38
C LEU A 14 -14.64 -15.22 1.79
N PHE A 15 -14.06 -15.42 0.59
CA PHE A 15 -14.22 -16.66 -0.18
C PHE A 15 -12.95 -17.51 -0.26
N LYS A 16 -11.78 -16.99 0.15
CA LYS A 16 -10.51 -17.73 0.14
C LYS A 16 -9.87 -17.72 1.53
N LEU A 17 -10.46 -18.47 2.45
CA LEU A 17 -10.08 -18.51 3.87
C LEU A 17 -8.73 -19.20 4.16
N ARG A 18 -8.25 -20.06 3.25
CA ARG A 18 -6.92 -20.68 3.35
C ARG A 18 -6.00 -20.18 2.25
N ASN A 19 -4.84 -19.71 2.66
CA ASN A 19 -3.74 -19.37 1.77
C ASN A 19 -2.54 -20.22 2.17
N ASP A 20 -2.48 -21.44 1.63
CA ASP A 20 -1.37 -22.37 1.84
C ASP A 20 -0.16 -21.95 0.96
N GLN A 21 0.24 -20.67 1.02
CA GLN A 21 1.39 -20.20 0.26
C GLN A 21 2.66 -20.77 0.89
N PRO A 22 3.57 -21.35 0.09
CA PRO A 22 4.86 -21.78 0.59
C PRO A 22 5.69 -20.55 1.02
N TYR A 23 6.52 -20.73 2.05
CA TYR A 23 7.47 -19.72 2.54
C TYR A 23 8.83 -19.81 1.81
N ASP A 24 8.83 -20.19 0.52
CA ASP A 24 10.03 -20.51 -0.24
C ASP A 24 10.79 -19.26 -0.75
N ASN A 25 10.16 -18.08 -0.75
CA ASN A 25 10.72 -16.83 -1.25
C ASN A 25 11.00 -15.77 -0.16
N VAL A 26 11.04 -16.15 1.12
CA VAL A 26 11.19 -15.22 2.27
C VAL A 26 12.34 -15.57 3.22
N ALA A 27 13.41 -16.18 2.68
CA ALA A 27 14.55 -16.65 3.48
C ALA A 27 15.26 -15.52 4.24
N ASP A 28 15.18 -14.27 3.78
CA ASP A 28 15.67 -13.09 4.48
C ASP A 28 14.80 -12.75 5.70
N LEU A 29 13.47 -12.78 5.55
CA LEU A 29 12.53 -12.54 6.65
C LEU A 29 12.61 -13.63 7.73
N GLN A 30 12.81 -14.89 7.34
CA GLN A 30 12.99 -16.01 8.27
C GLN A 30 14.28 -15.91 9.09
N LYS A 31 15.28 -15.15 8.63
CA LYS A 31 16.51 -14.90 9.38
C LYS A 31 16.38 -13.73 10.36
N ASP A 32 15.40 -12.85 10.17
CA ASP A 32 15.17 -11.71 11.05
C ASP A 32 14.40 -12.15 12.31
N LYS A 33 15.12 -12.15 13.44
CA LYS A 33 14.57 -12.56 14.74
C LYS A 33 13.40 -11.69 15.20
N LEU A 34 13.38 -10.40 14.86
CA LEU A 34 12.29 -9.50 15.24
C LEU A 34 11.04 -9.82 14.42
N VAL A 35 11.19 -10.06 13.12
CA VAL A 35 10.07 -10.49 12.25
C VAL A 35 9.51 -11.83 12.70
N CYS A 36 10.36 -12.83 12.96
CA CYS A 36 9.91 -14.14 13.45
C CYS A 36 9.25 -14.05 14.84
N TRP A 37 9.74 -13.17 15.72
CA TRP A 37 9.09 -12.92 17.00
C TRP A 37 7.71 -12.29 16.80
N GLN A 38 7.59 -11.30 15.92
CA GLN A 38 6.32 -10.66 15.61
C GLN A 38 5.32 -11.65 15.02
N ASP A 39 5.74 -12.48 14.04
CA ASP A 39 4.90 -13.50 13.41
C ASP A 39 4.33 -14.49 14.45
N ARG A 40 5.18 -14.99 15.36
CA ARG A 40 4.78 -15.90 16.44
C ARG A 40 3.78 -15.28 17.42
N HIS A 41 3.84 -13.98 17.66
CA HIS A 41 3.06 -13.29 18.68
C HIS A 41 2.03 -12.30 18.11
N VAL A 42 1.80 -12.29 16.80
CA VAL A 42 1.00 -11.26 16.11
C VAL A 42 -0.41 -11.14 16.69
N GLN A 43 -1.02 -12.25 17.09
CA GLN A 43 -2.34 -12.28 17.72
C GLN A 43 -2.35 -11.58 19.07
N TRP A 44 -1.36 -11.86 19.93
CA TRP A 44 -1.21 -11.19 21.22
C TRP A 44 -0.91 -9.70 21.07
N ILE A 45 -0.02 -9.34 20.15
CA ILE A 45 0.26 -7.93 19.83
C ILE A 45 -1.02 -7.22 19.37
N ALA A 46 -1.80 -7.85 18.49
CA ALA A 46 -3.06 -7.29 18.00
C ALA A 46 -4.11 -7.11 19.11
N VAL A 47 -4.22 -8.04 20.06
CA VAL A 47 -5.13 -7.91 21.21
C VAL A 47 -4.67 -6.80 22.15
N ILE A 48 -3.39 -6.79 22.52
CA ILE A 48 -2.85 -5.82 23.47
C ILE A 48 -2.92 -4.40 22.90
N VAL A 49 -2.35 -4.19 21.72
CA VAL A 49 -2.26 -2.85 21.10
C VAL A 49 -3.60 -2.41 20.53
N GLY A 50 -4.42 -3.35 20.05
CA GLY A 50 -5.70 -3.03 19.40
C GLY A 50 -6.89 -2.91 20.33
N PHE A 51 -6.87 -3.55 21.49
CA PHE A 51 -8.00 -3.56 22.45
C PHE A 51 -7.59 -3.08 23.84
N ILE A 52 -6.62 -3.75 24.47
CA ILE A 52 -6.32 -3.52 25.89
C ILE A 52 -5.77 -2.11 26.12
N LEU A 53 -4.75 -1.72 25.35
CA LEU A 53 -4.09 -0.44 25.52
C LEU A 53 -5.03 0.74 25.26
N PRO A 54 -5.81 0.80 24.16
CA PRO A 54 -6.77 1.88 23.96
C PRO A 54 -7.87 1.92 25.03
N ALA A 55 -8.40 0.76 25.44
CA ALA A 55 -9.43 0.72 26.48
C ALA A 55 -8.91 1.22 27.82
N LEU A 56 -7.67 0.85 28.19
CA LEU A 56 -7.01 1.35 29.39
C LEU A 56 -6.79 2.85 29.33
N LEU A 57 -6.25 3.38 28.22
CA LEU A 57 -6.04 4.81 28.04
C LEU A 57 -7.36 5.59 28.10
N GLY A 58 -8.42 5.06 27.47
CA GLY A 58 -9.76 5.61 27.58
C GLY A 58 -10.30 5.58 29.01
N PHE A 59 -10.06 4.50 29.73
CA PHE A 59 -10.45 4.36 31.14
C PHE A 59 -9.75 5.39 32.03
N LEU A 60 -8.44 5.55 31.86
CA LEU A 60 -7.67 6.54 32.61
C LEU A 60 -8.09 7.98 32.30
N TRP A 61 -8.63 8.24 31.09
CA TRP A 61 -9.11 9.55 30.69
C TRP A 61 -10.50 9.89 31.26
N ASN A 62 -11.47 8.96 31.18
CA ASN A 62 -12.86 9.24 31.58
C ASN A 62 -13.64 7.99 32.03
N GLY A 63 -12.98 7.11 32.79
CA GLY A 63 -13.56 5.88 33.32
C GLY A 63 -14.17 4.98 32.23
N TRP A 64 -15.23 4.25 32.58
CA TRP A 64 -15.89 3.32 31.66
C TRP A 64 -16.42 3.98 30.37
N THR A 65 -16.88 5.23 30.44
CA THR A 65 -17.30 5.98 29.27
C THR A 65 -16.13 6.23 28.31
N GLY A 66 -14.97 6.63 28.83
CA GLY A 66 -13.76 6.80 28.04
C GLY A 66 -13.24 5.48 27.47
N ALA A 67 -13.29 4.40 28.24
CA ALA A 67 -12.91 3.05 27.78
C ALA A 67 -13.77 2.58 26.61
N PHE A 68 -15.10 2.75 26.72
CA PHE A 68 -16.05 2.37 25.67
C PHE A 68 -15.89 3.25 24.43
N GLY A 69 -15.72 4.57 24.60
CA GLY A 69 -15.43 5.49 23.51
C GLY A 69 -14.14 5.13 22.77
N ALA A 70 -13.07 4.82 23.51
CA ALA A 70 -11.81 4.37 22.93
C ALA A 70 -11.99 3.08 22.14
N PHE A 71 -12.69 2.08 22.69
CA PHE A 71 -13.00 0.84 21.96
C PHE A 71 -13.74 1.11 20.63
N LEU A 72 -14.80 1.92 20.65
CA LEU A 72 -15.56 2.23 19.44
C LEU A 72 -14.71 2.94 18.37
N ILE A 73 -13.88 3.90 18.77
CA ILE A 73 -13.08 4.68 17.82
C ILE A 73 -11.85 3.90 17.35
N THR A 74 -11.01 3.42 18.27
CA THR A 74 -9.70 2.84 17.92
C THR A 74 -9.80 1.41 17.44
N ARG A 75 -10.84 0.66 17.82
CA ARG A 75 -11.03 -0.71 17.37
C ARG A 75 -12.05 -0.80 16.25
N VAL A 76 -13.28 -0.34 16.46
CA VAL A 76 -14.36 -0.53 15.48
C VAL A 76 -14.19 0.41 14.29
N ALA A 77 -14.24 1.72 14.49
CA ALA A 77 -14.19 2.68 13.39
C ALA A 77 -12.83 2.64 12.66
N ARG A 78 -11.73 2.66 13.41
CA ARG A 78 -10.37 2.61 12.84
C ARG A 78 -10.14 1.36 12.02
N ILE A 79 -10.56 0.16 12.48
CA ILE A 79 -10.28 -1.05 11.70
C ILE A 79 -11.06 -1.05 10.40
N VAL A 80 -12.33 -0.63 10.40
CA VAL A 80 -13.14 -0.52 9.18
C VAL A 80 -12.46 0.44 8.20
N VAL A 81 -12.13 1.66 8.64
CA VAL A 81 -11.54 2.69 7.76
C VAL A 81 -10.18 2.25 7.21
N LEU A 82 -9.27 1.75 8.07
CA LEU A 82 -7.94 1.33 7.63
C LEU A 82 -7.98 0.08 6.75
N GLN A 83 -8.87 -0.87 7.04
CA GLN A 83 -9.00 -2.08 6.24
C GLN A 83 -9.51 -1.73 4.84
N HIS A 84 -10.57 -0.92 4.73
CA HIS A 84 -11.06 -0.46 3.44
C HIS A 84 -10.04 0.41 2.70
N GLY A 85 -9.29 1.27 3.40
CA GLY A 85 -8.18 2.02 2.83
C GLY A 85 -7.12 1.10 2.21
N THR A 86 -6.74 0.05 2.92
CA THR A 86 -5.80 -0.97 2.41
C THR A 86 -6.39 -1.72 1.21
N PHE A 87 -7.66 -2.10 1.28
CA PHE A 87 -8.35 -2.82 0.21
C PHE A 87 -8.54 -1.99 -1.07
N LEU A 88 -8.58 -0.65 -0.98
CA LEU A 88 -8.56 0.23 -2.15
C LEU A 88 -7.27 0.10 -2.97
N ILE A 89 -6.16 -0.33 -2.36
CA ILE A 89 -4.92 -0.60 -3.09
C ILE A 89 -5.13 -1.76 -4.07
N ASN A 90 -5.74 -2.85 -3.59
CA ASN A 90 -6.02 -4.03 -4.42
C ASN A 90 -7.11 -3.78 -5.48
N SER A 91 -8.10 -2.94 -5.18
CA SER A 91 -9.24 -2.70 -6.06
C SER A 91 -9.12 -1.40 -6.85
N ALA A 92 -9.27 -0.25 -6.18
CA ALA A 92 -9.33 1.06 -6.82
C ALA A 92 -8.04 1.45 -7.53
N CYS A 93 -6.87 1.14 -6.94
CA CYS A 93 -5.59 1.41 -7.60
C CYS A 93 -5.32 0.49 -8.80
N HIS A 94 -6.22 -0.47 -9.07
CA HIS A 94 -6.20 -1.28 -10.28
C HIS A 94 -7.36 -0.96 -11.25
N THR A 95 -8.22 0.02 -10.96
CA THR A 95 -9.30 0.48 -11.85
C THR A 95 -9.19 1.97 -12.20
N ILE A 96 -8.87 2.83 -11.24
CA ILE A 96 -8.97 4.29 -11.38
C ILE A 96 -7.57 4.89 -11.48
N GLY A 97 -7.36 5.74 -12.50
CA GLY A 97 -6.11 6.48 -12.69
C GLY A 97 -5.44 6.21 -14.03
N ARG A 98 -4.15 6.52 -14.10
CA ARG A 98 -3.35 6.44 -15.34
C ARG A 98 -2.23 5.39 -15.21
N GLN A 99 -1.65 4.97 -16.32
CA GLN A 99 -0.54 4.00 -16.34
C GLN A 99 0.74 4.61 -16.92
N PRO A 100 1.34 5.63 -16.29
CA PRO A 100 2.44 6.40 -16.89
C PRO A 100 3.77 5.65 -17.00
N TYR A 101 3.95 4.49 -16.36
CA TYR A 101 5.21 3.75 -16.32
C TYR A 101 5.12 2.35 -16.94
N SER A 102 3.96 1.69 -16.87
CA SER A 102 3.84 0.30 -17.31
C SER A 102 2.40 -0.11 -17.61
N THR A 103 2.20 -0.91 -18.66
CA THR A 103 0.91 -1.55 -18.98
C THR A 103 0.92 -3.06 -18.75
N LYS A 104 1.97 -3.60 -18.09
CA LYS A 104 2.12 -5.05 -17.81
C LYS A 104 1.04 -5.61 -16.88
N CYS A 105 0.47 -4.76 -16.03
CA CYS A 105 -0.60 -5.11 -15.10
C CYS A 105 -1.65 -3.99 -15.07
N SER A 106 -2.74 -4.17 -14.32
CA SER A 106 -3.83 -3.19 -14.24
C SER A 106 -3.58 -2.03 -13.26
N ALA A 107 -2.41 -1.98 -12.61
CA ALA A 107 -2.09 -0.97 -11.59
C ALA A 107 -2.06 0.43 -12.21
N ARG A 108 -2.60 1.41 -11.51
CA ARG A 108 -2.83 2.79 -11.95
C ARG A 108 -2.39 3.79 -10.88
N ASP A 109 -1.89 4.93 -11.34
CA ASP A 109 -1.56 6.09 -10.54
C ASP A 109 -2.78 7.01 -10.41
N SER A 110 -3.13 7.36 -9.17
CA SER A 110 -4.19 8.33 -8.86
C SER A 110 -3.81 9.17 -7.63
N PHE A 111 -3.81 10.49 -7.79
CA PHE A 111 -3.53 11.43 -6.70
C PHE A 111 -4.54 11.30 -5.55
N PHE A 112 -5.83 11.19 -5.88
CA PHE A 112 -6.88 11.05 -4.86
C PHE A 112 -6.75 9.74 -4.08
N LEU A 113 -6.42 8.64 -4.76
CA LEU A 113 -6.17 7.39 -4.08
C LEU A 113 -4.91 7.48 -3.21
N ALA A 114 -3.85 8.16 -3.69
CA ALA A 114 -2.64 8.34 -2.89
C ALA A 114 -2.90 9.14 -1.60
N LEU A 115 -3.85 10.07 -1.58
CA LEU A 115 -4.27 10.74 -0.35
C LEU A 115 -4.96 9.76 0.62
N LEU A 116 -5.88 8.92 0.11
CA LEU A 116 -6.64 7.95 0.92
C LEU A 116 -5.78 6.79 1.43
N THR A 117 -4.77 6.40 0.67
CA THR A 117 -3.90 5.25 0.96
C THR A 117 -2.50 5.65 1.43
N LEU A 118 -2.31 6.93 1.79
CA LEU A 118 -1.05 7.48 2.31
C LEU A 118 0.16 7.22 1.39
N GLY A 119 -0.03 7.34 0.08
CA GLY A 119 1.00 7.25 -0.96
C GLY A 119 0.88 6.04 -1.88
N GLU A 120 0.24 4.96 -1.43
CA GLU A 120 0.12 3.70 -2.18
C GLU A 120 -0.70 3.83 -3.48
N GLY A 121 -1.42 4.95 -3.67
CA GLY A 121 -2.20 5.24 -4.88
C GLY A 121 -1.37 5.58 -6.12
N TYR A 122 -0.05 5.76 -6.00
CA TYR A 122 0.88 5.74 -7.14
C TYR A 122 1.28 4.31 -7.50
N HIS A 123 0.27 3.48 -7.73
CA HIS A 123 0.41 2.04 -7.78
C HIS A 123 1.01 1.56 -9.10
N ASN A 124 0.88 2.32 -10.19
CA ASN A 124 1.55 1.99 -11.44
C ASN A 124 3.07 2.14 -11.30
N TYR A 125 3.53 3.20 -10.62
CA TYR A 125 4.94 3.36 -10.29
C TYR A 125 5.43 2.21 -9.40
N HIS A 126 4.69 1.93 -8.32
CA HIS A 126 5.03 0.86 -7.38
C HIS A 126 5.21 -0.49 -8.07
N HIS A 127 4.29 -0.87 -8.97
CA HIS A 127 4.39 -2.15 -9.70
C HIS A 127 5.55 -2.20 -10.70
N GLU A 128 5.95 -1.09 -11.33
CA GLU A 128 7.09 -1.07 -12.26
C GLU A 128 8.44 -1.00 -11.52
N PHE A 129 8.49 -0.31 -10.38
CA PHE A 129 9.71 -0.05 -9.62
C PHE A 129 9.58 -0.49 -8.15
N GLN A 130 9.15 -1.73 -7.92
CA GLN A 130 8.83 -2.31 -6.59
C GLN A 130 9.98 -2.22 -5.57
N TYR A 131 11.21 -2.05 -6.03
CA TYR A 131 12.41 -1.92 -5.19
C TYR A 131 12.71 -0.47 -4.75
N ASP A 132 12.04 0.53 -5.30
CA ASP A 132 12.17 1.92 -4.86
C ASP A 132 11.43 2.10 -3.54
N TYR A 133 12.05 2.76 -2.56
CA TYR A 133 11.41 3.00 -1.27
C TYR A 133 10.20 3.97 -1.35
N ARG A 134 9.98 4.62 -2.50
CA ARG A 134 8.92 5.60 -2.75
C ARG A 134 7.83 4.98 -3.61
N ASN A 135 6.58 5.28 -3.29
CA ASN A 135 5.48 5.09 -4.23
C ASN A 135 5.30 6.34 -5.09
N GLY A 136 5.32 7.52 -4.47
CA GLY A 136 5.30 8.79 -5.17
C GLY A 136 6.71 9.26 -5.53
N VAL A 137 7.19 8.93 -6.73
CA VAL A 137 8.56 9.27 -7.19
C VAL A 137 8.85 10.77 -7.25
N LYS A 138 7.84 11.59 -7.59
CA LYS A 138 7.99 13.04 -7.76
C LYS A 138 7.91 13.75 -6.40
N PRO A 139 8.63 14.87 -6.20
CA PRO A 139 8.64 15.57 -4.90
C PRO A 139 7.25 15.98 -4.41
N TRP A 140 6.38 16.44 -5.32
CA TRP A 140 5.02 16.91 -5.02
C TRP A 140 3.97 15.79 -4.94
N GLN A 141 4.33 14.55 -5.28
CA GLN A 141 3.41 13.42 -5.15
C GLN A 141 3.22 13.09 -3.67
N MET A 142 1.95 13.08 -3.24
CA MET A 142 1.53 12.86 -1.86
C MET A 142 1.90 11.45 -1.43
N ASP A 143 2.97 11.34 -0.65
CA ASP A 143 3.48 10.08 -0.13
C ASP A 143 4.13 10.38 1.23
N PRO A 144 3.32 10.42 2.30
CA PRO A 144 3.83 10.63 3.66
C PRO A 144 4.87 9.59 4.07
N THR A 145 4.73 8.34 3.60
CA THR A 145 5.68 7.26 3.95
C THR A 145 7.07 7.54 3.41
N LYS A 146 7.19 8.02 2.18
CA LYS A 146 8.45 8.50 1.59
C LYS A 146 9.11 9.57 2.45
N TRP A 147 8.35 10.53 2.96
CA TRP A 147 8.90 11.62 3.76
C TRP A 147 9.35 11.15 5.13
N VAL A 148 8.58 10.28 5.79
CA VAL A 148 8.95 9.67 7.07
C VAL A 148 10.24 8.84 6.91
N ILE A 149 10.29 7.94 5.92
CA ILE A 149 11.48 7.10 5.68
C ILE A 149 12.70 7.97 5.34
N TRP A 150 12.52 9.02 4.52
CA TRP A 150 13.59 9.95 4.21
C TRP A 150 14.10 10.68 5.46
N MET A 151 13.19 11.18 6.32
CA MET A 151 13.55 11.83 7.58
C MET A 151 14.32 10.88 8.50
N LEU A 152 13.84 9.65 8.67
CA LEU A 152 14.53 8.61 9.46
C LEU A 152 15.92 8.30 8.90
N SER A 153 16.11 8.36 7.58
CA SER A 153 17.44 8.22 6.98
C SER A 153 18.38 9.38 7.30
N LYS A 154 17.86 10.61 7.41
CA LYS A 154 18.64 11.79 7.84
C LYS A 154 19.06 11.69 9.29
N LEU A 155 18.22 11.08 10.13
CA LEU A 155 18.54 10.74 11.52
C LEU A 155 19.42 9.49 11.67
N ARG A 156 19.87 8.89 10.55
CA ARG A 156 20.69 7.65 10.51
C ARG A 156 20.03 6.42 11.15
N LEU A 157 18.72 6.45 11.37
CA LEU A 157 17.92 5.33 11.87
C LEU A 157 17.62 4.30 10.77
N VAL A 158 17.59 4.76 9.50
CA VAL A 158 17.44 3.91 8.32
C VAL A 158 18.59 4.18 7.35
N ARG A 159 19.10 3.14 6.69
CA ARG A 159 20.20 3.24 5.71
C ARG A 159 19.84 2.44 4.47
N GLY A 160 20.58 2.65 3.37
CA GLY A 160 20.43 1.85 2.16
C GLY A 160 19.14 2.07 1.38
N LEU A 161 18.57 3.28 1.41
CA LEU A 161 17.37 3.61 0.63
C LEU A 161 17.61 3.37 -0.87
N ARG A 162 16.87 2.44 -1.45
CA ARG A 162 16.93 2.12 -2.88
C ARG A 162 16.04 3.05 -3.67
N ARG A 163 16.52 3.53 -4.81
CA ARG A 163 15.80 4.41 -5.73
C ARG A 163 15.96 3.93 -7.16
N ALA A 164 14.89 3.94 -7.94
CA ALA A 164 15.01 3.77 -9.38
C ALA A 164 15.79 4.94 -9.98
N SER A 165 16.66 4.66 -10.95
CA SER A 165 17.42 5.72 -11.62
C SER A 165 16.50 6.60 -12.45
N ALA A 166 16.84 7.89 -12.55
CA ALA A 166 16.05 8.85 -13.31
C ALA A 166 15.93 8.43 -14.79
N ASP A 167 16.98 7.81 -15.36
CA ASP A 167 16.95 7.29 -16.73
C ASP A 167 15.97 6.15 -16.91
N LYS A 168 15.92 5.19 -15.97
CA LYS A 168 14.94 4.10 -16.03
C LYS A 168 13.51 4.61 -15.94
N ILE A 169 13.26 5.57 -15.05
CA ILE A 169 11.93 6.18 -14.89
C ILE A 169 11.52 6.91 -16.17
N ARG A 170 12.42 7.72 -16.74
CA ARG A 170 12.17 8.45 -18.00
C ARG A 170 11.97 7.50 -19.19
N SER A 171 12.79 6.45 -19.28
CA SER A 171 12.64 5.44 -20.33
C SER A 171 11.26 4.79 -20.26
N ALA A 172 10.83 4.33 -19.08
CA ALA A 172 9.51 3.74 -18.91
C ALA A 172 8.37 4.68 -19.32
N GLN A 173 8.47 5.97 -18.97
CA GLN A 173 7.50 6.97 -19.40
C GLN A 173 7.49 7.20 -20.91
N ARG A 174 8.66 7.24 -21.53
CA ARG A 174 8.80 7.38 -22.99
C ARG A 174 8.18 6.18 -23.70
N ASP A 175 8.50 4.96 -23.25
CA ASP A 175 7.99 3.73 -23.86
C ASP A 175 6.45 3.68 -23.81
N ILE A 176 5.84 4.14 -22.72
CA ILE A 176 4.37 4.28 -22.63
C ILE A 176 3.84 5.38 -23.56
N GLY A 177 4.53 6.51 -23.65
CA GLY A 177 4.16 7.61 -24.54
C GLY A 177 4.19 7.22 -26.01
N GLU A 178 5.25 6.51 -26.44
CA GLU A 178 5.39 5.99 -27.80
C GLU A 178 4.27 5.00 -28.14
N ARG A 179 3.96 4.05 -27.25
CA ARG A 179 2.84 3.10 -27.44
C ARG A 179 1.50 3.82 -27.58
N ALA A 180 1.26 4.85 -26.77
CA ALA A 180 0.02 5.63 -26.85
C ALA A 180 -0.06 6.39 -28.18
N ALA A 181 1.05 6.96 -28.66
CA ALA A 181 1.11 7.65 -29.95
C ALA A 181 0.88 6.69 -31.12
N SER A 182 1.50 5.50 -31.12
CA SER A 182 1.28 4.47 -32.14
C SER A 182 -0.18 4.01 -32.18
N ALA A 183 -0.80 3.73 -31.04
CA ALA A 183 -2.20 3.31 -30.98
C ALA A 183 -3.17 4.40 -31.50
N LEU A 184 -2.87 5.68 -31.24
CA LEU A 184 -3.65 6.79 -31.78
C LEU A 184 -3.49 6.90 -33.30
N ALA A 185 -2.27 6.77 -33.81
CA ALA A 185 -2.00 6.80 -35.25
C ALA A 185 -2.72 5.67 -35.99
N GLU A 186 -2.72 4.45 -35.45
CA GLU A 186 -3.48 3.31 -36.00
C GLU A 186 -4.99 3.60 -36.01
N CYS A 187 -5.54 4.14 -34.92
CA CYS A 187 -6.96 4.47 -34.85
C CYS A 187 -7.37 5.56 -35.85
N SER A 188 -6.49 6.54 -36.11
CA SER A 188 -6.71 7.60 -37.10
C SER A 188 -6.61 7.13 -38.55
N LEU A 189 -5.96 5.98 -38.81
CA LEU A 189 -5.90 5.39 -40.15
C LEU A 189 -7.12 4.51 -40.47
N VAL A 190 -7.90 4.13 -39.47
CA VAL A 190 -9.09 3.25 -39.59
C VAL A 190 -10.41 4.05 -39.50
N ALA A 191 -10.34 5.36 -39.23
CA ALA A 191 -11.47 6.29 -39.17
C ALA A 191 -11.61 7.08 -40.47
#